data_AF-A0A085ZR73-F1
#
_entry.id   AF-A0A085ZR73-F1
#
_cell.length_a   1.000
_cell.length_b   1.000
_cell.length_c   1.000
_cell.angle_alpha   90.00
_cell.angle_beta   90.00
_cell.angle_gamma   90.00
#
_symmetry.space_group_name_H-M   'P 1'
#
loop_
_entity.id
_entity.type
_entity.pdbx_description
1 polymer ?
#
loop_
_entity_poly.entity_id
_entity_poly.type
_entity_poly.pdbx_seq_one_letter_code
_entity_poly.pdbx_strand_id
1 'polypeptide(L)'
;MLLFCISIYAKENHAEKDTTVASEIVRLNDAQKKILYEFSVLQQNSSDASHYWLKHKNQFPAFNDRLRDKLANEVFINSNVLYKPAKNSSVQLWMQAQSFTNWMLYAAAFIAICAVIGLLRNYWNLLIDILIRQFAPLFRLLFSAILLTYELLLIGIACIAFGYLIEDMFMRTIVIHIGLFLLWSQSTAIFTKKYLVHKYIFEINNNFWKNDKWLTVKTICFPAIIVSIALLYVLYKVPNDTFYNYEIVVSVLATICAMPFWRTLEKYISPLLIPFKDERIERAVYSLAACTVLALLILGLLIGLLNPIFLYIITALIILLIISFLILSLKINLRNRYQNYYYQQLITTAFLAATLFYGFQTKSGEIIWVSLVGISVFAVIKYWEIPTFFNSWKKRNTWTWGFLGMAVLLWLLAKGILYVSQVLYAG
;
A
#
# COMPACT_ATOMS: atom_id res chain seq x y z
N MET A 1 -15.83 -22.22 -13.77
CA MET A 1 -16.64 -23.21 -13.03
C MET A 1 -16.59 -22.87 -11.53
N LEU A 2 -17.20 -21.74 -11.17
CA LEU A 2 -17.19 -21.18 -9.81
C LEU A 2 -18.27 -20.09 -9.69
N LEU A 3 -19.46 -20.35 -10.26
CA LEU A 3 -20.57 -19.40 -10.36
C LEU A 3 -21.96 -20.03 -10.08
N PHE A 4 -22.01 -21.20 -9.44
CA PHE A 4 -23.26 -21.94 -9.22
C PHE A 4 -23.52 -22.34 -7.76
N CYS A 5 -23.08 -21.53 -6.78
CA CYS A 5 -23.31 -21.83 -5.35
C CYS A 5 -23.99 -20.70 -4.55
N ILE A 6 -24.57 -19.67 -5.17
CA ILE A 6 -25.17 -18.54 -4.42
C ILE A 6 -26.70 -18.44 -4.56
N SER A 7 -27.37 -19.35 -5.28
CA SER A 7 -28.82 -19.20 -5.56
C SER A 7 -29.78 -20.04 -4.69
N ILE A 8 -29.38 -20.53 -3.51
CA ILE A 8 -30.29 -21.26 -2.59
C ILE A 8 -30.45 -20.53 -1.25
N TYR A 9 -30.63 -19.22 -1.29
CA TYR A 9 -31.05 -18.44 -0.10
C TYR A 9 -32.29 -17.58 -0.36
N ALA A 10 -33.11 -17.96 -1.33
CA ALA A 10 -34.32 -17.23 -1.68
C ALA A 10 -35.49 -18.18 -1.98
N LYS A 11 -36.08 -18.72 -0.90
CA LYS A 11 -37.44 -19.25 -0.78
C LYS A 11 -37.59 -19.66 0.69
N GLU A 12 -38.64 -19.35 1.45
CA GLU A 12 -40.05 -19.26 1.09
C GLU A 12 -40.78 -18.65 2.31
N ASN A 13 -41.76 -17.77 2.04
CA ASN A 13 -42.92 -17.39 2.86
C ASN A 13 -42.99 -17.86 4.33
N HIS A 14 -42.76 -16.95 5.28
CA HIS A 14 -43.45 -17.01 6.57
C HIS A 14 -44.08 -15.66 6.90
N ALA A 15 -45.40 -15.73 7.02
CA ALA A 15 -46.33 -14.62 7.08
C ALA A 15 -46.16 -13.80 8.36
N GLU A 16 -46.67 -12.58 8.33
CA GLU A 16 -46.90 -11.58 9.39
C GLU A 16 -47.38 -12.08 10.78
N LYS A 17 -47.59 -13.39 10.99
CA LYS A 17 -47.91 -14.01 12.30
C LYS A 17 -46.71 -14.63 13.03
N ASP A 18 -45.63 -14.99 12.36
CA ASP A 18 -44.49 -15.71 12.98
C ASP A 18 -43.48 -14.79 13.69
N THR A 19 -43.52 -13.49 13.40
CA THR A 19 -42.70 -12.45 14.06
C THR A 19 -42.99 -12.33 15.56
N THR A 20 -44.21 -12.66 15.99
CA THR A 20 -44.62 -12.64 17.41
C THR A 20 -44.11 -13.84 18.20
N VAL A 21 -43.94 -15.01 17.58
CA VAL A 21 -43.49 -16.24 18.28
C VAL A 21 -41.98 -16.22 18.47
N ALA A 22 -41.22 -15.87 17.42
CA ALA A 22 -39.77 -15.78 17.50
C ALA A 22 -39.30 -14.72 18.52
N SER A 23 -39.97 -13.57 18.57
CA SER A 23 -39.67 -12.50 19.53
C SER A 23 -39.98 -12.91 20.98
N GLU A 24 -41.05 -13.68 21.21
CA GLU A 24 -41.35 -14.25 22.53
C GLU A 24 -40.38 -15.36 22.93
N ILE A 25 -39.91 -16.22 22.00
CA ILE A 25 -38.87 -17.25 22.30
C ILE A 25 -37.55 -16.60 22.73
N VAL A 26 -37.16 -15.48 22.13
CA VAL A 26 -35.94 -14.74 22.51
C VAL A 26 -36.06 -14.11 23.90
N ARG A 27 -37.28 -13.76 24.33
CA ARG A 27 -37.57 -13.21 25.67
C ARG A 27 -37.55 -14.26 26.78
N LEU A 28 -37.72 -15.54 26.46
CA LEU A 28 -37.70 -16.63 27.43
C LEU A 28 -36.27 -16.98 27.85
N ASN A 29 -36.06 -17.22 29.14
CA ASN A 29 -34.78 -17.71 29.67
C ASN A 29 -34.61 -19.23 29.42
N ASP A 30 -33.39 -19.74 29.61
CA ASP A 30 -33.07 -21.16 29.33
C ASP A 30 -33.86 -22.13 30.21
N ALA A 31 -34.24 -21.75 31.43
CA ALA A 31 -35.06 -22.56 32.32
C ALA A 31 -36.52 -22.68 31.81
N GLN A 32 -37.09 -21.58 31.31
CA GLN A 32 -38.42 -21.51 30.70
C GLN A 32 -38.46 -22.30 29.39
N LYS A 33 -37.41 -22.19 28.55
CA LYS A 33 -37.27 -23.00 27.33
C LYS A 33 -37.18 -24.49 27.65
N LYS A 34 -36.44 -24.86 28.71
CA LYS A 34 -36.37 -26.25 29.18
C LYS A 34 -37.74 -26.78 29.64
N ILE A 35 -38.52 -25.98 30.37
CA ILE A 35 -39.87 -26.37 30.80
C ILE A 35 -40.82 -26.52 29.61
N LEU A 36 -40.73 -25.64 28.60
CA LEU A 36 -41.52 -25.77 27.36
C LEU A 36 -41.11 -27.01 26.54
N TYR A 37 -39.81 -27.34 26.52
CA TYR A 37 -39.30 -28.56 25.90
C TYR A 37 -39.80 -29.82 26.62
N GLU A 38 -39.72 -29.86 27.95
CA GLU A 38 -40.23 -31.00 28.73
C GLU A 38 -41.75 -31.13 28.61
N PHE A 39 -42.48 -30.00 28.57
CA PHE A 39 -43.92 -29.99 28.34
C PHE A 39 -44.29 -30.57 26.96
N SER A 40 -43.59 -30.20 25.88
CA SER A 40 -43.86 -30.75 24.54
C SER A 40 -43.49 -32.23 24.44
N VAL A 41 -42.40 -32.66 25.09
CA VAL A 41 -42.04 -34.09 25.20
C VAL A 41 -43.15 -34.88 25.91
N LEU A 42 -43.69 -34.36 27.02
CA LEU A 42 -44.79 -35.01 27.75
C LEU A 42 -46.10 -35.03 26.94
N GLN A 43 -46.38 -33.96 26.20
CA GLN A 43 -47.56 -33.86 25.33
C GLN A 43 -47.50 -34.86 24.18
N GLN A 44 -46.35 -35.02 23.52
CA GLN A 44 -46.17 -35.98 22.43
C GLN A 44 -46.20 -37.44 22.92
N ASN A 45 -45.71 -37.70 24.14
CA ASN A 45 -45.70 -39.03 24.75
C ASN A 45 -47.01 -39.39 25.49
N SER A 46 -48.11 -38.66 25.26
CA SER A 46 -49.44 -38.90 25.87
C SER A 46 -49.40 -39.01 27.41
N SER A 47 -48.50 -38.26 28.05
CA SER A 47 -48.34 -38.22 29.51
C SER A 47 -49.04 -37.00 30.11
N ASP A 48 -49.05 -36.87 31.44
CA ASP A 48 -49.82 -35.86 32.20
C ASP A 48 -49.24 -34.43 32.09
N ALA A 49 -49.15 -33.92 30.85
CA ALA A 49 -48.54 -32.63 30.49
C ALA A 49 -49.32 -31.45 31.09
N SER A 50 -50.64 -31.58 31.24
CA SER A 50 -51.50 -30.57 31.85
C SER A 50 -51.16 -30.35 33.32
N HIS A 51 -50.91 -31.43 34.08
CA HIS A 51 -50.50 -31.34 35.47
C HIS A 51 -49.09 -30.72 35.60
N TYR A 52 -48.16 -31.11 34.72
CA TYR A 52 -46.81 -30.52 34.67
C TYR A 52 -46.83 -29.02 34.36
N TRP A 53 -47.71 -28.57 33.44
CA TRP A 53 -47.89 -27.16 33.12
C TRP A 53 -48.45 -26.37 34.31
N LEU A 54 -49.50 -26.88 34.97
CA LEU A 54 -50.11 -26.22 36.13
C LEU A 54 -49.09 -25.96 37.25
N LYS A 55 -48.17 -26.89 37.48
CA LYS A 55 -47.09 -26.76 38.48
C LYS A 55 -46.11 -25.62 38.17
N HIS A 56 -45.84 -25.35 36.89
CA HIS A 56 -44.84 -24.38 36.45
C HIS A 56 -45.44 -23.09 35.87
N LYS A 57 -46.78 -22.97 35.83
CA LYS A 57 -47.52 -21.84 35.25
C LYS A 57 -47.09 -20.48 35.83
N ASN A 58 -46.74 -20.43 37.11
CA ASN A 58 -46.33 -19.20 37.80
C ASN A 58 -44.99 -18.63 37.31
N GLN A 59 -44.21 -19.41 36.54
CA GLN A 59 -42.91 -19.01 36.00
C GLN A 59 -43.02 -18.36 34.62
N PHE A 60 -44.23 -18.26 34.06
CA PHE A 60 -44.49 -17.67 32.76
C PHE A 60 -45.45 -16.47 32.89
N PRO A 61 -45.34 -15.46 32.00
CA PRO A 61 -46.38 -14.45 31.87
C PRO A 61 -47.70 -15.11 31.43
N ALA A 62 -48.83 -14.40 31.56
CA ALA A 62 -50.16 -14.92 31.26
C ALA A 62 -50.31 -15.27 29.76
N PHE A 63 -49.88 -16.47 29.39
CA PHE A 63 -50.02 -17.01 28.05
C PHE A 63 -51.41 -17.61 27.85
N ASN A 64 -51.98 -17.39 26.67
CA ASN A 64 -53.12 -18.17 26.19
C ASN A 64 -52.65 -19.59 25.85
N ASP A 65 -53.45 -20.63 26.11
CA ASP A 65 -53.07 -22.03 25.91
C ASP A 65 -52.59 -22.30 24.48
N ARG A 66 -53.19 -21.64 23.49
CA ARG A 66 -52.80 -21.73 22.07
C ARG A 66 -51.39 -21.17 21.79
N LEU A 67 -50.94 -20.17 22.54
CA LEU A 67 -49.61 -19.59 22.40
C LEU A 67 -48.55 -20.46 23.07
N ARG A 68 -48.87 -21.03 24.25
CA ARG A 68 -48.02 -22.02 24.94
C ARG A 68 -47.68 -23.19 24.02
N ASP A 69 -48.70 -23.81 23.42
CA ASP A 69 -48.50 -25.02 22.61
C ASP A 69 -47.64 -24.74 21.36
N LYS A 70 -47.79 -23.55 20.76
CA LYS A 70 -46.94 -23.11 19.65
C LYS A 70 -45.49 -22.90 20.08
N LEU A 71 -45.26 -22.23 21.20
CA LEU A 71 -43.92 -22.00 21.74
C LEU A 71 -43.23 -23.32 22.11
N ALA A 72 -43.96 -24.24 22.72
CA ALA A 72 -43.44 -25.55 23.11
C ALA A 72 -43.04 -26.41 21.90
N ASN A 73 -43.82 -26.36 20.82
CA ASN A 73 -43.52 -27.08 19.60
C ASN A 73 -42.29 -26.49 18.86
N GLU A 74 -42.18 -25.16 18.79
CA GLU A 74 -41.01 -24.50 18.19
C GLU A 74 -39.72 -24.77 18.95
N VAL A 75 -39.77 -24.77 20.29
CA VAL A 75 -38.60 -25.13 21.11
C VAL A 75 -38.22 -26.60 20.93
N PHE A 76 -39.20 -27.50 20.77
CA PHE A 76 -38.95 -28.92 20.53
C PHE A 76 -38.23 -29.17 19.20
N ILE A 77 -38.77 -28.64 18.10
CA ILE A 77 -38.23 -28.84 16.75
C ILE A 77 -36.81 -28.28 16.62
N ASN A 78 -36.53 -27.16 17.27
CA ASN A 78 -35.23 -26.47 17.16
C ASN A 78 -34.19 -26.92 18.20
N SER A 79 -34.47 -27.96 18.98
CA SER A 79 -33.54 -28.45 20.02
C SER A 79 -32.72 -29.66 19.55
N ASN A 80 -31.41 -29.62 19.80
CA ASN A 80 -30.50 -30.74 19.52
C ASN A 80 -30.08 -31.42 20.83
N VAL A 81 -30.29 -32.73 20.94
CA VAL A 81 -29.84 -33.52 22.09
C VAL A 81 -28.33 -33.76 21.98
N LEU A 82 -27.54 -33.03 22.78
CA LEU A 82 -26.11 -33.27 22.89
C LEU A 82 -25.85 -34.53 23.73
N TYR A 83 -25.62 -35.66 23.07
CA TYR A 83 -25.21 -36.88 23.74
C TYR A 83 -23.77 -36.75 24.25
N LYS A 84 -23.59 -36.75 25.57
CA LYS A 84 -22.27 -36.89 26.20
C LYS A 84 -22.00 -38.37 26.44
N PRO A 85 -21.09 -39.02 25.68
CA PRO A 85 -20.80 -40.44 25.88
C PRO A 85 -20.22 -40.66 27.28
N ALA A 86 -20.66 -41.74 27.93
CA ALA A 86 -20.14 -42.13 29.24
C ALA A 86 -18.64 -42.44 29.15
N LYS A 87 -17.91 -42.06 30.20
CA LYS A 87 -16.46 -42.27 30.35
C LYS A 87 -16.15 -43.77 30.22
N ASN A 88 -15.20 -44.12 29.35
CA ASN A 88 -14.78 -45.50 29.02
C ASN A 88 -15.77 -46.30 28.15
N SER A 89 -16.67 -45.65 27.41
CA SER A 89 -17.50 -46.34 26.41
C SER A 89 -16.70 -46.74 25.17
N SER A 90 -17.09 -47.84 24.52
CA SER A 90 -16.52 -48.31 23.24
C SER A 90 -16.55 -47.25 22.14
N VAL A 91 -17.58 -46.39 22.15
CA VAL A 91 -17.73 -45.25 21.23
C VAL A 91 -16.63 -44.20 21.47
N GLN A 92 -16.25 -43.93 22.72
CA GLN A 92 -15.17 -42.99 23.04
C GLN A 92 -13.81 -43.51 22.56
N LEU A 93 -13.54 -44.81 22.73
CA LEU A 93 -12.30 -45.44 22.24
C LEU A 93 -12.22 -45.42 20.72
N TRP A 94 -13.33 -45.68 20.03
CA TRP A 94 -13.39 -45.61 18.56
C TRP A 94 -13.15 -44.18 18.04
N MET A 95 -13.76 -43.17 18.68
CA MET A 95 -13.52 -41.76 18.34
C MET A 95 -12.06 -41.35 18.56
N GLN A 96 -11.42 -41.84 19.64
CA GLN A 96 -10.00 -41.59 19.89
C GLN A 96 -9.09 -42.29 18.88
N ALA A 97 -9.39 -43.53 18.51
CA ALA A 97 -8.64 -44.27 17.50
C ALA A 97 -8.70 -43.58 16.13
N GLN A 98 -9.90 -43.13 15.71
CA GLN A 98 -10.07 -42.40 14.45
C GLN A 98 -9.34 -41.06 14.44
N SER A 99 -9.37 -40.32 15.56
CA SER A 99 -8.57 -39.11 15.72
C SER A 99 -7.08 -39.40 15.57
N PHE A 100 -6.57 -40.48 16.17
CA PHE A 100 -5.17 -40.87 16.07
C PHE A 100 -4.76 -41.27 14.65
N THR A 101 -5.61 -42.00 13.92
CA THR A 101 -5.39 -42.33 12.50
C THR A 101 -5.30 -41.07 11.64
N ASN A 102 -6.16 -40.08 11.88
CA ASN A 102 -6.10 -38.80 11.17
C ASN A 102 -4.78 -38.06 11.45
N TRP A 103 -4.31 -38.04 12.69
CA TRP A 103 -3.00 -37.48 13.04
C TRP A 103 -1.84 -38.20 12.36
N MET A 104 -1.88 -39.52 12.25
CA MET A 104 -0.87 -40.30 11.51
C MET A 104 -0.87 -39.97 10.01
N LEU A 105 -2.05 -39.82 9.40
CA LEU A 105 -2.17 -39.42 7.99
C LEU A 105 -1.61 -38.01 7.75
N TYR A 106 -1.87 -37.06 8.67
CA TYR A 106 -1.29 -35.72 8.58
C TYR A 106 0.24 -35.73 8.73
N ALA A 107 0.79 -36.54 9.63
CA ALA A 107 2.23 -36.70 9.77
C ALA A 107 2.87 -37.32 8.51
N ALA A 108 2.22 -38.33 7.90
CA ALA A 108 2.68 -38.93 6.66
C ALA A 108 2.66 -37.93 5.48
N ALA A 109 1.59 -37.13 5.36
CA ALA A 109 1.49 -36.08 4.36
C ALA A 109 2.59 -35.01 4.54
N PHE A 110 2.91 -34.66 5.79
CA PHE A 110 3.99 -33.71 6.09
C PHE A 110 5.36 -34.26 5.68
N ILE A 111 5.66 -35.53 5.99
CA ILE A 111 6.90 -36.19 5.56
C ILE A 111 6.99 -36.25 4.04
N ALA A 112 5.88 -36.55 3.34
CA ALA A 112 5.82 -36.58 1.89
C ALA A 112 6.10 -35.20 1.28
N ILE A 113 5.53 -34.12 1.84
CA ILE A 113 5.81 -32.74 1.39
C ILE A 113 7.29 -32.40 1.60
N CYS A 114 7.85 -32.72 2.76
CA CYS A 114 9.28 -32.49 3.02
C CYS A 114 10.18 -33.29 2.07
N ALA A 115 9.83 -34.53 1.74
CA ALA A 115 10.55 -35.35 0.77
C ALA A 115 10.45 -34.80 -0.65
N VAL A 116 9.27 -34.35 -1.08
CA VAL A 116 9.08 -33.70 -2.39
C VAL A 116 9.89 -32.40 -2.46
N ILE A 117 9.91 -31.58 -1.40
CA ILE A 117 10.74 -30.37 -1.35
C ILE A 117 12.23 -30.72 -1.42
N GLY A 118 12.68 -31.76 -0.71
CA GLY A 118 14.05 -32.24 -0.76
C GLY A 118 14.46 -32.77 -2.14
N LEU A 119 13.57 -33.53 -2.80
CA LEU A 119 13.73 -34.00 -4.17
C LEU A 119 13.77 -32.82 -5.15
N LEU A 120 12.84 -31.87 -5.04
CA LEU A 120 12.83 -30.67 -5.86
C LEU A 120 14.16 -29.93 -5.72
N ARG A 121 14.65 -29.70 -4.51
CA ARG A 121 15.91 -29.00 -4.24
C ARG A 121 17.12 -29.69 -4.88
N ASN A 122 17.20 -31.02 -4.83
CA ASN A 122 18.36 -31.77 -5.34
C ASN A 122 18.31 -31.96 -6.86
N TYR A 123 17.13 -32.04 -7.47
CA TYR A 123 16.95 -32.23 -8.91
C TYR A 123 16.58 -30.95 -9.67
N TRP A 124 16.43 -29.82 -8.97
CA TRP A 124 16.00 -28.52 -9.55
C TRP A 124 16.87 -28.09 -10.71
N ASN A 125 18.19 -28.15 -10.53
CA ASN A 125 19.15 -27.72 -11.56
C ASN A 125 19.08 -28.64 -12.79
N LEU A 126 18.84 -29.94 -12.58
CA LEU A 126 18.77 -30.94 -13.64
C LEU A 126 17.43 -30.84 -14.41
N LEU A 127 16.33 -30.53 -13.71
CA LEU A 127 15.03 -30.21 -14.29
C LEU A 127 15.09 -28.92 -15.11
N ILE A 128 15.73 -27.86 -14.59
CA ILE A 128 15.94 -26.60 -15.30
C ILE A 128 16.78 -26.81 -16.56
N ASP A 129 17.87 -27.58 -16.48
CA ASP A 129 18.71 -27.86 -17.65
C ASP A 129 17.95 -28.64 -18.74
N ILE A 130 17.13 -29.63 -18.36
CA ILE A 130 16.28 -30.37 -19.31
C ILE A 130 15.23 -29.45 -19.92
N LEU A 131 14.58 -28.61 -19.10
CA LEU A 131 13.56 -27.65 -19.54
C LEU A 131 14.16 -26.61 -20.51
N ILE A 132 15.31 -26.03 -20.16
CA ILE A 132 16.03 -25.09 -21.02
C ILE A 132 16.41 -25.76 -22.33
N ARG A 133 16.88 -27.03 -22.32
CA ARG A 133 17.32 -27.72 -23.53
C ARG A 133 16.18 -28.10 -24.47
N GLN A 134 15.02 -28.49 -23.93
CA GLN A 134 13.82 -28.81 -24.73
C GLN A 134 13.08 -27.57 -25.22
N PHE A 135 13.02 -26.51 -24.41
CA PHE A 135 12.37 -25.28 -24.82
C PHE A 135 13.31 -24.29 -25.51
N ALA A 136 14.63 -24.51 -25.51
CA ALA A 136 15.62 -23.66 -26.19
C ALA A 136 15.25 -23.27 -27.64
N PRO A 137 14.82 -24.18 -28.53
CA PRO A 137 14.43 -23.80 -29.90
C PRO A 137 13.15 -22.95 -29.92
N LEU A 138 12.23 -23.18 -28.98
CA LEU A 138 11.00 -22.40 -28.80
C LEU A 138 11.30 -21.01 -28.21
N PHE A 139 12.15 -20.92 -27.18
CA PHE A 139 12.66 -19.67 -26.63
C PHE A 139 13.49 -18.88 -27.64
N ARG A 140 14.23 -19.51 -28.55
CA ARG A 140 15.01 -18.79 -29.58
C ARG A 140 14.13 -18.08 -30.62
N LEU A 141 12.92 -18.60 -30.86
CA LEU A 141 11.97 -18.09 -31.86
C LEU A 141 10.90 -17.19 -31.23
N LEU A 142 10.40 -17.54 -30.04
CA LEU A 142 9.40 -16.77 -29.26
C LEU A 142 10.05 -15.65 -28.41
N PHE A 143 11.32 -15.79 -28.01
CA PHE A 143 12.07 -14.80 -27.21
C PHE A 143 13.31 -14.29 -27.96
N SER A 144 13.14 -13.83 -29.22
CA SER A 144 14.08 -12.84 -29.74
C SER A 144 13.98 -11.62 -28.82
N ALA A 145 15.08 -11.20 -28.20
CA ALA A 145 15.08 -10.07 -27.27
C ALA A 145 14.49 -8.80 -27.91
N ILE A 146 14.61 -8.67 -29.24
CA ILE A 146 14.00 -7.60 -30.02
C ILE A 146 12.48 -7.80 -30.11
N LEU A 147 12.00 -8.99 -30.50
CA LEU A 147 10.58 -9.30 -30.63
C LEU A 147 9.84 -9.15 -29.29
N LEU A 148 10.40 -9.72 -28.22
CA LEU A 148 9.86 -9.63 -26.87
C LEU A 148 9.72 -8.17 -26.40
N THR A 149 10.67 -7.30 -26.77
CA THR A 149 10.60 -5.87 -26.44
C THR A 149 9.38 -5.21 -27.10
N TYR A 150 9.10 -5.54 -28.36
CA TYR A 150 7.93 -5.02 -29.07
C TYR A 150 6.62 -5.63 -28.58
N GLU A 151 6.59 -6.92 -28.25
CA GLU A 151 5.40 -7.57 -27.67
C GLU A 151 5.06 -6.98 -26.29
N LEU A 152 6.05 -6.79 -25.42
CA LEU A 152 5.88 -6.15 -24.12
C LEU A 152 5.48 -4.67 -24.26
N LEU A 153 5.97 -3.97 -25.28
CA LEU A 153 5.55 -2.60 -25.58
C LEU A 153 4.06 -2.57 -25.98
N LEU A 154 3.63 -3.48 -26.84
CA LEU A 154 2.22 -3.60 -27.25
C LEU A 154 1.32 -3.97 -26.08
N ILE A 155 1.74 -4.90 -25.22
CA ILE A 155 1.04 -5.23 -23.99
C ILE A 155 0.95 -3.99 -23.08
N GLY A 156 2.04 -3.23 -22.92
CA GLY A 156 2.05 -2.00 -22.15
C GLY A 156 1.04 -0.96 -22.67
N ILE A 157 0.99 -0.76 -24.00
CA ILE A 157 0.01 0.10 -24.65
C ILE A 157 -1.41 -0.41 -24.40
N ALA A 158 -1.66 -1.72 -24.54
CA ALA A 158 -2.96 -2.32 -24.32
C ALA A 158 -3.42 -2.15 -22.85
N CYS A 159 -2.53 -2.34 -21.88
CA CYS A 159 -2.82 -2.12 -20.46
C CYS A 159 -3.28 -0.69 -20.18
N ILE A 160 -2.70 0.32 -20.84
CA ILE A 160 -3.10 1.71 -20.67
C ILE A 160 -4.38 2.03 -21.45
N ALA A 161 -4.46 1.58 -22.70
CA ALA A 161 -5.58 1.86 -23.59
C ALA A 161 -6.88 1.18 -23.15
N PHE A 162 -6.81 -0.02 -22.56
CA PHE A 162 -7.98 -0.76 -22.09
C PHE A 162 -8.13 -0.75 -20.56
N GLY A 163 -7.10 -0.32 -19.81
CA GLY A 163 -7.14 -0.29 -18.35
C GLY A 163 -8.28 0.54 -17.77
N TYR A 164 -8.72 1.59 -18.48
CA TYR A 164 -9.85 2.42 -18.06
C TYR A 164 -11.20 1.67 -18.01
N LEU A 165 -11.33 0.53 -18.70
CA LEU A 165 -12.55 -0.29 -18.71
C LEU A 165 -12.72 -1.10 -17.41
N ILE A 166 -11.67 -1.21 -16.59
CA ILE A 166 -11.73 -1.92 -15.32
C ILE A 166 -12.44 -1.03 -14.31
N GLU A 167 -13.57 -1.49 -13.77
CA GLU A 167 -14.38 -0.73 -12.81
C GLU A 167 -13.67 -0.59 -11.46
N ASP A 168 -13.04 -1.66 -10.97
CA ASP A 168 -12.31 -1.67 -9.71
C ASP A 168 -11.06 -0.77 -9.79
N MET A 169 -11.02 0.23 -8.91
CA MET A 169 -9.97 1.24 -8.88
C MET A 169 -8.59 0.62 -8.63
N PHE A 170 -8.47 -0.32 -7.68
CA PHE A 170 -7.18 -0.91 -7.34
C PHE A 170 -6.60 -1.72 -8.51
N MET A 171 -7.42 -2.58 -9.13
CA MET A 171 -7.01 -3.37 -10.29
C MET A 171 -6.72 -2.49 -11.49
N ARG A 172 -7.53 -1.44 -11.73
CA ARG A 172 -7.26 -0.43 -12.77
C ARG A 172 -5.91 0.24 -12.57
N THR A 173 -5.62 0.68 -11.35
CA THR A 173 -4.35 1.32 -11.01
C THR A 173 -3.17 0.37 -11.24
N ILE A 174 -3.24 -0.88 -10.76
CA ILE A 174 -2.17 -1.87 -10.96
C ILE A 174 -1.91 -2.11 -12.46
N VAL A 175 -2.97 -2.33 -13.25
CA VAL A 175 -2.84 -2.61 -14.69
C VAL A 175 -2.24 -1.41 -15.43
N ILE A 176 -2.70 -0.20 -15.13
CA ILE A 176 -2.16 1.03 -15.75
C ILE A 176 -0.69 1.24 -15.35
N HIS A 177 -0.32 1.02 -14.08
CA HIS A 177 1.07 1.14 -13.63
C HIS A 177 2.01 0.13 -14.30
N ILE A 178 1.57 -1.12 -14.43
CA ILE A 178 2.30 -2.14 -15.20
C ILE A 178 2.48 -1.66 -16.64
N GLY A 179 1.42 -1.13 -17.24
CA GLY A 179 1.47 -0.55 -18.59
C GLY A 179 2.47 0.61 -18.73
N LEU A 180 2.47 1.56 -17.79
CA LEU A 180 3.40 2.71 -17.77
C LEU A 180 4.85 2.26 -17.60
N PHE A 181 5.09 1.28 -16.72
CA PHE A 181 6.40 0.69 -16.53
C PHE A 181 6.90 -0.05 -17.78
N LEU A 182 6.03 -0.82 -18.44
CA LEU A 182 6.36 -1.48 -19.70
C LEU A 182 6.65 -0.45 -20.80
N LEU A 183 5.82 0.59 -20.93
CA LEU A 183 6.09 1.68 -21.88
C LEU A 183 7.45 2.32 -21.63
N TRP A 184 7.77 2.69 -20.39
CA TRP A 184 9.06 3.29 -20.06
C TRP A 184 10.21 2.33 -20.41
N SER A 185 10.19 1.13 -19.84
CA SER A 185 11.28 0.17 -19.95
C SER A 185 11.54 -0.27 -21.39
N GLN A 186 10.49 -0.59 -22.15
CA GLN A 186 10.63 -1.04 -23.54
C GLN A 186 11.01 0.13 -24.47
N SER A 187 10.49 1.33 -24.25
CA SER A 187 10.92 2.52 -25.00
C SER A 187 12.40 2.82 -24.78
N THR A 188 12.88 2.75 -23.53
CA THR A 188 14.32 2.89 -23.24
C THR A 188 15.13 1.81 -23.95
N ALA A 189 14.69 0.54 -23.94
CA ALA A 189 15.38 -0.55 -24.61
C ALA A 189 15.50 -0.34 -26.13
N ILE A 190 14.44 0.16 -26.76
CA ILE A 190 14.40 0.48 -28.20
C ILE A 190 15.37 1.63 -28.53
N PHE A 191 15.32 2.73 -27.78
CA PHE A 191 16.18 3.90 -28.05
C PHE A 191 17.66 3.67 -27.75
N THR A 192 17.98 2.77 -26.81
CA THR A 192 19.37 2.42 -26.46
C THR A 192 19.90 1.21 -27.22
N LYS A 193 19.03 0.45 -27.91
CA LYS A 193 19.30 -0.86 -28.50
C LYS A 193 19.86 -1.88 -27.50
N LYS A 194 19.51 -1.73 -26.22
CA LYS A 194 19.94 -2.60 -25.12
C LYS A 194 18.73 -3.23 -24.45
N TYR A 195 18.50 -4.49 -24.79
CA TYR A 195 17.28 -5.23 -24.47
C TYR A 195 17.30 -5.97 -23.13
N LEU A 196 18.38 -5.87 -22.35
CA LEU A 196 18.51 -6.54 -21.04
C LEU A 196 18.30 -5.55 -19.90
N VAL A 197 17.37 -5.89 -18.98
CA VAL A 197 16.92 -5.01 -17.90
C VAL A 197 18.04 -4.46 -17.02
N HIS A 198 18.94 -5.36 -16.61
CA HIS A 198 20.06 -4.99 -15.75
C HIS A 198 21.03 -4.00 -16.43
N LYS A 199 21.20 -4.10 -17.76
CA LYS A 199 22.12 -3.24 -18.51
C LYS A 199 21.58 -1.82 -18.68
N TYR A 200 20.26 -1.63 -18.85
CA TYR A 200 19.71 -0.28 -19.00
C TYR A 200 19.62 0.46 -17.66
N ILE A 201 19.27 -0.19 -16.53
CA ILE A 201 19.19 0.49 -15.21
C ILE A 201 20.57 1.05 -14.82
N PHE A 202 21.62 0.25 -15.03
CA PHE A 202 22.99 0.67 -14.80
C PHE A 202 23.40 1.83 -15.72
N GLU A 203 22.89 1.87 -16.95
CA GLU A 203 23.14 2.99 -17.87
C GLU A 203 22.34 4.24 -17.55
N ILE A 204 21.06 4.13 -17.18
CA ILE A 204 20.23 5.27 -16.77
C ILE A 204 20.90 5.98 -15.59
N ASN A 205 21.30 5.22 -14.56
CA ASN A 205 21.95 5.79 -13.38
C ASN A 205 23.29 6.44 -13.73
N ASN A 206 24.11 5.79 -14.58
CA ASN A 206 25.40 6.35 -14.97
C ASN A 206 25.29 7.50 -15.97
N ASN A 207 24.27 7.55 -16.83
CA ASN A 207 24.18 8.52 -17.92
C ASN A 207 23.42 9.79 -17.52
N PHE A 208 22.44 9.69 -16.61
CA PHE A 208 21.68 10.86 -16.14
C PHE A 208 22.59 11.94 -15.52
N TRP A 209 23.72 11.55 -14.94
CA TRP A 209 24.68 12.47 -14.33
C TRP A 209 25.93 12.74 -15.21
N LYS A 210 26.06 12.09 -16.38
CA LYS A 210 27.18 12.27 -17.31
C LYS A 210 26.94 13.39 -18.34
N ASN A 211 28.02 13.86 -18.97
CA ASN A 211 28.03 15.02 -19.89
C ASN A 211 27.31 14.78 -21.22
N ASP A 212 27.01 13.53 -21.56
CA ASP A 212 26.40 13.21 -22.84
C ASP A 212 24.91 13.58 -22.84
N LYS A 213 24.62 14.75 -23.41
CA LYS A 213 23.26 15.29 -23.56
C LYS A 213 22.39 14.39 -24.43
N TRP A 214 22.96 13.79 -25.48
CA TRP A 214 22.20 13.01 -26.46
C TRP A 214 21.81 11.63 -25.91
N LEU A 215 22.73 11.01 -25.17
CA LEU A 215 22.45 9.73 -24.51
C LEU A 215 21.36 9.86 -23.44
N THR A 216 21.32 10.99 -22.72
CA THR A 216 20.27 11.29 -21.72
C THR A 216 18.91 11.54 -22.37
N VAL A 217 18.89 12.19 -23.55
CA VAL A 217 17.65 12.37 -24.33
C VAL A 217 17.07 11.02 -24.73
N LYS A 218 17.89 10.10 -25.23
CA LYS A 218 17.47 8.76 -25.65
C LYS A 218 17.03 7.87 -24.49
N THR A 219 17.74 7.93 -23.37
CA THR A 219 17.52 7.01 -22.24
C THR A 219 16.36 7.45 -21.34
N ILE A 220 16.12 8.76 -21.21
CA ILE A 220 15.25 9.32 -20.17
C ILE A 220 14.23 10.28 -20.76
N CYS A 221 14.64 11.25 -21.59
CA CYS A 221 13.71 12.26 -22.10
C CYS A 221 12.60 11.65 -22.98
N PHE A 222 12.95 10.84 -23.99
CA PHE A 222 11.93 10.24 -24.86
C PHE A 222 11.00 9.25 -24.14
N PRO A 223 11.48 8.31 -23.32
CA PRO A 223 10.61 7.46 -22.50
C PRO A 223 9.70 8.27 -21.58
N ALA A 224 10.21 9.34 -20.95
CA ALA A 224 9.41 10.22 -20.10
C ALA A 224 8.34 10.99 -20.89
N ILE A 225 8.62 11.43 -22.13
CA ILE A 225 7.60 12.05 -23.00
C ILE A 225 6.48 11.05 -23.30
N ILE A 226 6.83 9.81 -23.68
CA ILE A 226 5.86 8.76 -23.98
C ILE A 226 4.96 8.47 -22.77
N VAL A 227 5.57 8.32 -21.59
CA VAL A 227 4.83 8.08 -20.34
C VAL A 227 3.98 9.29 -19.94
N SER A 228 4.46 10.51 -20.14
CA SER A 228 3.68 11.73 -19.86
C SER A 228 2.45 11.82 -20.76
N ILE A 229 2.57 11.49 -22.05
CA ILE A 229 1.43 11.43 -22.99
C ILE A 229 0.45 10.33 -22.58
N ALA A 230 0.95 9.16 -22.19
CA ALA A 230 0.11 8.07 -21.69
C ALA A 230 -0.66 8.46 -20.42
N LEU A 231 -0.01 9.14 -19.46
CA LEU A 231 -0.66 9.66 -18.26
C LEU A 231 -1.72 10.72 -18.57
N LEU A 232 -1.45 11.61 -19.53
CA LEU A 232 -2.46 12.57 -20.02
C LEU A 232 -3.69 11.88 -20.61
N TYR A 233 -3.48 10.79 -21.37
CA TYR A 233 -4.57 9.97 -21.89
C TYR A 233 -5.41 9.33 -20.76
N VAL A 234 -4.75 8.77 -19.75
CA VAL A 234 -5.43 8.17 -18.58
C VAL A 234 -6.23 9.22 -17.82
N LEU A 235 -5.63 10.39 -17.54
CA LEU A 235 -6.31 11.51 -16.87
C LEU A 235 -7.53 12.00 -17.65
N TYR A 236 -7.44 12.02 -18.98
CA TYR A 236 -8.58 12.37 -19.84
C TYR A 236 -9.70 11.33 -19.80
N LYS A 237 -9.38 10.03 -19.70
CA LYS A 237 -10.36 8.95 -19.69
C LYS A 237 -10.95 8.65 -18.31
N VAL A 238 -10.18 8.87 -17.25
CA VAL A 238 -10.58 8.59 -15.87
C VAL A 238 -10.28 9.81 -14.98
N PRO A 239 -11.03 10.91 -15.14
CA PRO A 239 -10.76 12.15 -14.41
C PRO A 239 -11.05 12.06 -12.91
N ASN A 240 -11.84 11.08 -12.48
CA ASN A 240 -12.21 10.86 -11.08
C ASN A 240 -11.04 10.29 -10.25
N ASP A 241 -10.06 9.64 -10.88
CA ASP A 241 -8.92 9.04 -10.19
C ASP A 241 -7.83 10.09 -9.98
N THR A 242 -7.86 10.76 -8.82
CA THR A 242 -6.95 11.86 -8.49
C THR A 242 -5.48 11.44 -8.34
N PHE A 243 -5.19 10.16 -8.15
CA PHE A 243 -3.83 9.64 -7.97
C PHE A 243 -2.91 9.90 -9.17
N TYR A 244 -3.44 9.83 -10.39
CA TYR A 244 -2.65 10.06 -11.60
C TYR A 244 -2.17 11.51 -11.73
N ASN A 245 -2.80 12.47 -11.02
CA ASN A 245 -2.34 13.86 -10.97
C ASN A 245 -1.02 14.01 -10.22
N TYR A 246 -0.68 13.09 -9.30
CA TYR A 246 0.62 13.10 -8.63
C TYR A 246 1.72 12.52 -9.54
N GLU A 247 1.40 11.47 -10.29
CA GLU A 247 2.36 10.75 -11.15
C GLU A 247 2.82 11.57 -12.35
N ILE A 248 1.90 12.35 -12.96
CA ILE A 248 2.23 13.19 -14.11
C ILE A 248 3.33 14.21 -13.78
N VAL A 249 3.38 14.71 -12.55
CA VAL A 249 4.40 15.67 -12.10
C VAL A 249 5.79 15.08 -12.20
N VAL A 250 5.97 13.83 -11.77
CA VAL A 250 7.27 13.14 -11.82
C VAL A 250 7.72 12.93 -13.26
N SER A 251 6.82 12.44 -14.12
CA SER A 251 7.12 12.18 -15.52
C SER A 251 7.45 13.47 -16.30
N VAL A 252 6.65 14.53 -16.12
CA VAL A 252 6.87 15.82 -16.79
C VAL A 252 8.16 16.49 -16.32
N LEU A 253 8.45 16.48 -15.02
CA LEU A 253 9.72 17.04 -14.52
C LEU A 253 10.92 16.25 -15.02
N ALA A 254 10.83 14.91 -15.08
CA ALA A 254 11.89 14.09 -15.65
C ALA A 254 12.14 14.46 -17.12
N THR A 255 11.08 14.69 -17.91
CA THR A 255 11.19 15.19 -19.28
C THR A 255 11.90 16.53 -19.35
N ILE A 256 11.43 17.54 -18.60
CA ILE A 256 11.98 18.91 -18.68
C ILE A 256 13.45 18.92 -18.22
N CYS A 257 13.76 18.27 -17.11
CA CYS A 257 15.12 18.20 -16.56
C CYS A 257 16.09 17.45 -17.47
N ALA A 258 15.61 16.44 -18.22
CA ALA A 258 16.42 15.69 -19.18
C ALA A 258 16.64 16.41 -20.52
N MET A 259 15.93 17.52 -20.79
CA MET A 259 16.08 18.26 -22.05
C MET A 259 17.49 18.89 -22.19
N PRO A 260 18.06 18.90 -23.41
CA PRO A 260 19.41 19.41 -23.65
C PRO A 260 19.53 20.92 -23.40
N PHE A 261 18.44 21.67 -23.61
CA PHE A 261 18.35 23.09 -23.27
C PHE A 261 18.55 23.30 -21.77
N TRP A 262 17.82 22.56 -20.94
CA TRP A 262 17.88 22.70 -19.48
C TRP A 262 19.25 22.32 -18.90
N ARG A 263 19.88 21.26 -19.43
CA ARG A 263 21.25 20.87 -19.04
C ARG A 263 22.31 21.92 -19.39
N THR A 264 22.01 22.84 -20.31
CA THR A 264 22.89 23.97 -20.61
C THR A 264 22.69 25.10 -19.60
N LEU A 265 21.44 25.34 -19.19
CA LEU A 265 21.08 26.31 -18.15
C LEU A 265 21.50 25.90 -16.74
N GLU A 266 21.69 24.60 -16.49
CA GLU A 266 22.12 24.04 -15.20
C GLU A 266 23.30 24.83 -14.58
N LYS A 267 24.32 25.16 -15.38
CA LYS A 267 25.52 25.89 -14.93
C LYS A 267 25.23 27.30 -14.41
N TYR A 268 24.16 27.93 -14.89
CA TYR A 268 23.78 29.29 -14.52
C TYR A 268 22.79 29.31 -13.36
N ILE A 269 22.02 28.23 -13.18
CA ILE A 269 20.94 28.14 -12.19
C ILE A 269 21.41 27.47 -10.89
N SER A 270 22.28 26.46 -10.99
CA SER A 270 22.80 25.75 -9.80
C SER A 270 23.46 26.66 -8.75
N PRO A 271 24.12 27.79 -9.10
CA PRO A 271 24.69 28.70 -8.11
C PRO A 271 23.66 29.37 -7.18
N LEU A 272 22.37 29.36 -7.53
CA LEU A 272 21.32 29.92 -6.67
C LEU A 272 21.18 29.15 -5.35
N LEU A 273 21.31 27.82 -5.40
CA LEU A 273 21.27 26.98 -4.19
C LEU A 273 22.68 26.65 -3.67
N ILE A 274 23.70 26.67 -4.52
CA ILE A 274 25.09 26.36 -4.17
C ILE A 274 25.99 27.52 -4.62
N PRO A 275 25.98 28.67 -3.91
CA PRO A 275 26.64 29.89 -4.37
C PRO A 275 28.16 29.82 -4.31
N PHE A 276 28.73 29.06 -3.36
CA PHE A 276 30.17 28.95 -3.20
C PHE A 276 30.69 27.79 -4.05
N LYS A 277 31.42 28.10 -5.13
CA LYS A 277 32.00 27.08 -6.00
C LYS A 277 32.92 26.13 -5.23
N ASP A 278 32.68 24.84 -5.39
CA ASP A 278 33.51 23.76 -4.86
C ASP A 278 33.71 22.69 -5.93
N GLU A 279 34.96 22.44 -6.31
CA GLU A 279 35.36 21.47 -7.33
C GLU A 279 35.19 20.03 -6.87
N ARG A 280 35.02 19.80 -5.57
CA ARG A 280 34.87 18.46 -4.98
C ARG A 280 33.42 18.03 -4.81
N ILE A 281 32.45 18.90 -5.10
CA ILE A 281 31.04 18.53 -5.10
C ILE A 281 30.75 17.71 -6.35
N GLU A 282 30.13 16.55 -6.16
CA GLU A 282 29.70 15.72 -7.28
C GLU A 282 28.73 16.47 -8.18
N ARG A 283 28.88 16.31 -9.49
CA ARG A 283 27.97 16.94 -10.47
C ARG A 283 26.50 16.61 -10.20
N ALA A 284 26.21 15.41 -9.68
CA ALA A 284 24.85 15.02 -9.36
C ALA A 284 24.16 15.99 -8.39
N VAL A 285 24.91 16.56 -7.44
CA VAL A 285 24.41 17.55 -6.49
C VAL A 285 24.09 18.88 -7.19
N TYR A 286 24.95 19.33 -8.12
CA TYR A 286 24.69 20.55 -8.91
C TYR A 286 23.49 20.39 -9.85
N SER A 287 23.34 19.23 -10.46
CA SER A 287 22.22 18.93 -11.35
C SER A 287 20.92 18.80 -10.57
N LEU A 288 20.94 18.15 -9.40
CA LEU A 288 19.80 18.13 -8.47
C LEU A 288 19.41 19.55 -8.01
N ALA A 289 20.39 20.39 -7.67
CA ALA A 289 20.15 21.78 -7.30
C ALA A 289 19.47 22.57 -8.41
N ALA A 290 19.94 22.47 -9.66
CA ALA A 290 19.29 23.12 -10.79
C ALA A 290 17.87 22.58 -11.05
N CYS A 291 17.64 21.27 -10.91
CA CYS A 291 16.30 20.69 -10.99
C CYS A 291 15.38 21.20 -9.88
N THR A 292 15.91 21.37 -8.67
CA THR A 292 15.16 21.90 -7.50
C THR A 292 14.73 23.35 -7.75
N VAL A 293 15.61 24.18 -8.30
CA VAL A 293 15.28 25.57 -8.68
C VAL A 293 14.21 25.60 -9.77
N LEU A 294 14.32 24.74 -10.80
CA LEU A 294 13.28 24.64 -11.83
C LEU A 294 11.92 24.27 -11.22
N ALA A 295 11.91 23.23 -10.39
CA ALA A 295 10.69 22.77 -9.73
C ALA A 295 10.08 23.86 -8.83
N LEU A 296 10.90 24.69 -8.17
CA LEU A 296 10.44 25.86 -7.43
C LEU A 296 9.79 26.92 -8.33
N LEU A 297 10.38 27.21 -9.50
CA LEU A 297 9.79 28.15 -10.46
C LEU A 297 8.44 27.65 -10.97
N ILE A 298 8.35 26.36 -11.32
CA ILE A 298 7.09 25.74 -11.75
C ILE A 298 6.06 25.80 -10.62
N LEU A 299 6.47 25.52 -9.38
CA LEU A 299 5.59 25.61 -8.21
C LEU A 299 5.05 27.03 -8.03
N GLY A 300 5.92 28.04 -8.09
CA GLY A 300 5.53 29.45 -7.99
C GLY A 300 4.52 29.85 -9.07
N LEU A 301 4.74 29.40 -10.32
CA LEU A 301 3.81 29.64 -11.43
C LEU A 301 2.45 28.98 -11.18
N LEU A 302 2.43 27.72 -10.75
CA LEU A 302 1.18 26.99 -10.48
C LEU A 302 0.39 27.60 -9.31
N ILE A 303 1.09 28.02 -8.25
CA ILE A 303 0.46 28.72 -7.12
C ILE A 303 -0.13 30.06 -7.60
N GLY A 304 0.59 30.80 -8.45
CA GLY A 304 0.14 32.08 -8.98
C GLY A 304 -1.09 32.00 -9.90
N LEU A 305 -1.32 30.85 -10.55
CA LEU A 305 -2.52 30.61 -11.38
C LEU A 305 -3.81 30.45 -10.56
N LEU A 306 -3.71 30.24 -9.23
CA LEU A 306 -4.84 30.16 -8.29
C LEU A 306 -5.99 29.22 -8.70
N ASN A 307 -5.70 28.15 -9.45
CA ASN A 307 -6.71 27.21 -9.92
C ASN A 307 -6.76 25.95 -9.04
N PRO A 308 -7.92 25.58 -8.46
CA PRO A 308 -8.04 24.43 -7.56
C PRO A 308 -7.73 23.09 -8.21
N ILE A 309 -7.83 22.98 -9.54
CA ILE A 309 -7.50 21.76 -10.31
C ILE A 309 -6.03 21.39 -10.11
N PHE A 310 -5.15 22.38 -9.89
CA PHE A 310 -3.72 22.14 -9.70
C PHE A 310 -3.33 21.80 -8.27
N LEU A 311 -4.26 21.76 -7.30
CA LEU A 311 -3.89 21.54 -5.89
C LEU A 311 -3.17 20.20 -5.67
N TYR A 312 -3.59 19.14 -6.36
CA TYR A 312 -2.93 17.83 -6.30
C TYR A 312 -1.53 17.86 -6.94
N ILE A 313 -1.39 18.55 -8.07
CA ILE A 313 -0.10 18.75 -8.77
C ILE A 313 0.86 19.58 -7.89
N ILE A 314 0.36 20.64 -7.26
CA ILE A 314 1.09 21.48 -6.30
C ILE A 314 1.56 20.64 -5.12
N THR A 315 0.69 19.81 -4.56
CA THR A 315 1.02 18.91 -3.44
C THR A 315 2.11 17.92 -3.83
N ALA A 316 1.99 17.28 -5.00
CA ALA A 316 3.03 16.38 -5.53
C ALA A 316 4.38 17.09 -5.70
N LEU A 317 4.36 18.32 -6.22
CA LEU A 317 5.55 19.12 -6.44
C LEU A 317 6.20 19.56 -5.12
N ILE A 318 5.40 19.90 -4.11
CA ILE A 318 5.89 20.20 -2.75
C ILE A 318 6.57 18.96 -2.14
N ILE A 319 5.98 17.76 -2.26
CA ILE A 319 6.59 16.52 -1.78
C ILE A 319 7.96 16.31 -2.44
N LEU A 320 8.03 16.44 -3.77
CA LEU A 320 9.27 16.27 -4.51
C LEU A 320 10.33 17.29 -4.06
N LEU A 321 9.95 18.56 -3.93
CA LEU A 321 10.84 19.63 -3.48
C LEU A 321 11.34 19.41 -2.06
N ILE A 322 10.49 18.97 -1.13
CA ILE A 322 10.91 18.61 0.23
C ILE A 322 11.99 17.53 0.16
N ILE A 323 11.77 16.45 -0.61
CA ILE A 323 12.76 15.38 -0.78
C ILE A 323 14.07 15.93 -1.37
N SER A 324 14.00 16.74 -2.42
CA SER A 324 15.18 17.35 -3.04
C SER A 324 15.95 18.24 -2.06
N PHE A 325 15.26 19.08 -1.28
CA PHE A 325 15.88 19.92 -0.26
C PHE A 325 16.51 19.11 0.87
N LEU A 326 15.84 18.05 1.35
CA LEU A 326 16.38 17.14 2.35
C LEU A 326 17.69 16.52 1.86
N ILE A 327 17.73 16.01 0.62
CA ILE A 327 18.95 15.43 0.01
C ILE A 327 20.06 16.49 -0.11
N LEU A 328 19.75 17.66 -0.66
CA LEU A 328 20.75 18.74 -0.81
C LEU A 328 21.27 19.23 0.54
N SER A 329 20.45 19.19 1.59
CA SER A 329 20.83 19.61 2.94
C SER A 329 21.82 18.64 3.63
N LEU A 330 22.06 17.45 3.09
CA LEU A 330 22.92 16.45 3.73
C LEU A 330 24.37 16.91 3.81
N LYS A 331 25.00 16.74 4.98
CA LYS A 331 26.41 17.08 5.22
C LYS A 331 27.35 16.34 4.27
N ILE A 332 27.03 15.11 3.88
CA ILE A 332 27.88 14.31 2.99
C ILE A 332 28.07 15.00 1.62
N ASN A 333 27.05 15.70 1.14
CA ASN A 333 27.06 16.39 -0.15
C ASN A 333 27.88 17.70 -0.12
N LEU A 334 28.06 18.28 1.07
CA LEU A 334 28.69 19.60 1.27
C LEU A 334 29.89 19.56 2.23
N ARG A 335 30.46 18.37 2.47
CA ARG A 335 31.46 18.09 3.51
C ARG A 335 32.69 18.99 3.45
N ASN A 336 33.07 19.44 2.25
CA ASN A 336 34.32 20.18 2.03
C ASN A 336 34.18 21.70 2.23
N ARG A 337 32.96 22.26 2.19
CA ARG A 337 32.70 23.68 2.41
C ARG A 337 31.47 23.92 3.29
N TYR A 338 31.73 24.27 4.55
CA TYR A 338 30.68 24.56 5.53
C TYR A 338 29.81 25.77 5.19
N GLN A 339 30.31 26.73 4.41
CA GLN A 339 29.52 27.90 3.96
C GLN A 339 28.28 27.49 3.15
N ASN A 340 28.45 26.57 2.18
CA ASN A 340 27.33 26.01 1.43
C ASN A 340 26.40 25.20 2.33
N TYR A 341 26.97 24.45 3.29
CA TYR A 341 26.17 23.64 4.22
C TYR A 341 25.21 24.50 5.05
N TYR A 342 25.70 25.57 5.68
CA TYR A 342 24.86 26.47 6.48
C TYR A 342 23.84 27.23 5.63
N TYR A 343 24.26 27.70 4.43
CA TYR A 343 23.36 28.34 3.47
C TYR A 343 22.20 27.41 3.10
N GLN A 344 22.49 26.15 2.78
CA GLN A 344 21.48 25.17 2.44
C GLN A 344 20.55 24.82 3.60
N GLN A 345 21.04 24.82 4.86
CA GLN A 345 20.17 24.63 6.03
C GLN A 345 19.18 25.78 6.19
N LEU A 346 19.65 27.03 6.00
CA LEU A 346 18.80 28.21 6.08
C LEU A 346 17.71 28.15 5.01
N ILE A 347 18.06 27.89 3.76
CA ILE A 347 17.09 27.78 2.66
C ILE A 347 16.10 26.64 2.91
N THR A 348 16.57 25.47 3.32
CA THR A 348 15.70 24.31 3.57
C THR A 348 14.71 24.61 4.69
N THR A 349 15.16 25.26 5.76
CA THR A 349 14.29 25.66 6.87
C THR A 349 13.27 26.70 6.43
N ALA A 350 13.69 27.71 5.66
CA ALA A 350 12.80 28.73 5.11
C ALA A 350 11.75 28.12 4.18
N PHE A 351 12.15 27.18 3.32
CA PHE A 351 11.24 26.47 2.43
C PHE A 351 10.21 25.62 3.20
N LEU A 352 10.65 24.84 4.19
CA LEU A 352 9.76 24.04 5.03
C LEU A 352 8.77 24.93 5.81
N ALA A 353 9.23 26.05 6.37
CA ALA A 353 8.34 27.01 7.03
C ALA A 353 7.33 27.64 6.05
N ALA A 354 7.77 28.03 4.85
CA ALA A 354 6.92 28.59 3.82
C ALA A 354 5.84 27.60 3.34
N THR A 355 6.21 26.32 3.13
CA THR A 355 5.24 25.27 2.75
C THR A 355 4.21 25.01 3.85
N LEU A 356 4.62 25.04 5.12
CA LEU A 356 3.71 24.89 6.25
C LEU A 356 2.71 26.06 6.32
N PHE A 357 3.21 27.29 6.20
CA PHE A 357 2.37 28.49 6.18
C PHE A 357 1.40 28.48 5.00
N TYR A 358 1.87 28.11 3.80
CA TYR A 358 1.04 27.96 2.62
C TYR A 358 -0.06 26.89 2.80
N GLY A 359 0.27 25.76 3.43
CA GLY A 359 -0.70 24.71 3.77
C GLY A 359 -1.82 25.23 4.68
N PHE A 360 -1.48 26.03 5.70
CA PHE A 360 -2.48 26.68 6.56
C PHE A 360 -3.32 27.72 5.82
N GLN A 361 -2.69 28.58 4.99
CA GLN A 361 -3.39 29.61 4.22
C GLN A 361 -4.41 29.01 3.23
N THR A 362 -4.04 27.91 2.57
CA THR A 362 -4.90 27.19 1.63
C THR A 362 -5.86 26.21 2.31
N LYS A 363 -5.73 26.01 3.63
CA LYS A 363 -6.49 25.04 4.43
C LYS A 363 -6.40 23.60 3.87
N SER A 364 -5.30 23.28 3.18
CA SER A 364 -5.08 21.94 2.61
C SER A 364 -4.45 21.01 3.64
N GLY A 365 -5.23 20.02 4.10
CA GLY A 365 -4.74 19.02 5.05
C GLY A 365 -3.53 18.24 4.52
N GLU A 366 -3.52 17.90 3.24
CA GLU A 366 -2.43 17.15 2.60
C GLU A 366 -1.09 17.91 2.67
N ILE A 367 -1.11 19.20 2.34
CA ILE A 367 0.09 20.04 2.34
C ILE A 367 0.61 20.25 3.76
N ILE A 368 -0.28 20.45 4.73
CA ILE A 368 0.08 20.57 6.14
C ILE A 368 0.76 19.28 6.61
N TRP A 369 0.16 18.10 6.34
CA TRP A 369 0.72 16.80 6.71
C TRP A 369 2.09 16.57 6.08
N VAL A 370 2.23 16.81 4.78
CA VAL A 370 3.48 16.66 4.04
C VAL A 370 4.58 17.57 4.60
N SER A 371 4.25 18.83 4.90
CA SER A 371 5.21 19.77 5.46
C SER A 371 5.67 19.37 6.87
N LEU A 372 4.74 18.93 7.74
CA LEU A 372 5.07 18.42 9.08
C LEU A 372 5.96 17.18 9.05
N VAL A 373 5.67 16.24 8.14
CA VAL A 373 6.54 15.06 7.91
C VAL A 373 7.92 15.51 7.43
N GLY A 374 7.98 16.44 6.47
CA GLY A 374 9.24 17.02 5.98
C GLY A 374 10.08 17.67 7.08
N ILE A 375 9.46 18.49 7.95
CA ILE A 375 10.10 19.12 9.11
C ILE A 375 10.63 18.07 10.09
N SER A 376 9.84 17.03 10.35
CA SER A 376 10.22 15.95 11.27
C SER A 376 11.42 15.18 10.74
N VAL A 377 11.40 14.81 9.45
CA VAL A 377 12.52 14.13 8.79
C VAL A 377 13.76 15.02 8.76
N PHE A 378 13.61 16.31 8.45
CA PHE A 378 14.71 17.27 8.49
C PHE A 378 15.37 17.32 9.88
N ALA A 379 14.57 17.49 10.93
CA ALA A 379 15.07 17.55 12.30
C ALA A 379 15.80 16.26 12.72
N VAL A 380 15.28 15.10 12.32
CA VAL A 380 15.93 13.79 12.53
C VAL A 380 17.27 13.72 11.81
N ILE A 381 17.33 14.10 10.54
CA ILE A 381 18.57 14.11 9.76
C ILE A 381 19.60 15.01 10.44
N LYS A 382 19.22 16.25 10.81
CA LYS A 382 20.14 17.18 11.47
C LYS A 382 20.63 16.66 12.81
N TYR A 383 19.74 16.05 13.60
CA TYR A 383 20.10 15.42 14.86
C TYR A 383 21.20 14.36 14.69
N TRP A 384 21.09 13.50 13.67
CA TRP A 384 22.10 12.50 13.35
C TRP A 384 23.40 13.08 12.78
N GLU A 385 23.37 14.28 12.19
CA GLU A 385 24.56 14.96 11.72
C GLU A 385 25.37 15.61 12.85
N ILE A 386 24.75 16.02 13.97
CA ILE A 386 25.41 16.70 15.10
C ILE A 386 26.65 15.92 15.62
N PRO A 387 26.57 14.61 15.93
CA PRO A 387 27.73 13.86 16.43
C PRO A 387 28.90 13.83 15.44
N THR A 388 28.64 13.94 14.13
CA THR A 388 29.69 13.92 13.09
C THR A 388 30.54 15.19 13.05
N PHE A 389 30.16 16.25 13.77
CA PHE A 389 31.00 17.45 13.94
C PHE A 389 32.01 17.30 15.07
N PHE A 390 31.76 16.40 16.02
CA PHE A 390 32.60 16.19 17.19
C PHE A 390 33.40 14.89 17.03
N ASN A 391 34.66 15.02 16.59
CA ASN A 391 35.56 13.90 16.28
C ASN A 391 35.87 12.98 17.50
N SER A 392 35.45 13.35 18.71
CA SER A 392 35.76 12.69 19.99
C SER A 392 34.65 11.79 20.54
N TRP A 393 33.49 11.66 19.86
CA TRP A 393 32.38 10.88 20.40
C TRP A 393 32.66 9.36 20.29
N LYS A 394 32.93 8.70 21.44
CA LYS A 394 33.21 7.25 21.52
C LYS A 394 32.11 6.42 20.86
N LYS A 395 32.45 5.78 19.73
CA LYS A 395 31.59 4.97 18.83
C LYS A 395 30.68 3.92 19.49
N ARG A 396 30.98 3.46 20.71
CA ARG A 396 30.29 2.31 21.35
C ARG A 396 28.94 2.67 21.99
N ASN A 397 28.77 3.90 22.51
CA ASN A 397 27.53 4.34 23.17
C ASN A 397 26.72 5.37 22.35
N THR A 398 27.25 5.82 21.21
CA THR A 398 26.63 6.86 20.37
C THR A 398 25.26 6.44 19.84
N TRP A 399 25.08 5.15 19.55
CA TRP A 399 23.81 4.63 19.02
C TRP A 399 22.69 4.69 20.05
N THR A 400 22.92 4.21 21.27
CA THR A 400 21.88 4.17 22.32
C THR A 400 21.47 5.58 22.77
N TRP A 401 22.42 6.50 22.95
CA TRP A 401 22.14 7.90 23.27
C TRP A 401 21.53 8.66 22.09
N GLY A 402 21.91 8.31 20.85
CA GLY A 402 21.29 8.83 19.63
C GLY A 402 19.82 8.44 19.52
N PHE A 403 19.47 7.17 19.75
CA PHE A 403 18.07 6.74 19.74
C PHE A 403 17.24 7.37 20.87
N LEU A 404 17.81 7.48 22.08
CA LEU A 404 17.12 8.11 23.21
C LEU A 404 16.85 9.60 22.96
N GLY A 405 17.84 10.35 22.48
CA GLY A 405 17.64 11.76 22.15
C GLY A 405 16.73 11.97 20.94
N MET A 406 16.74 11.05 19.98
CA MET A 406 15.78 11.07 18.87
C MET A 406 14.34 10.83 19.33
N ALA A 407 14.12 9.92 20.28
CA ALA A 407 12.80 9.69 20.86
C ALA A 407 12.27 10.94 21.60
N VAL A 408 13.13 11.61 22.38
CA VAL A 408 12.78 12.86 23.07
C VAL A 408 12.51 13.99 22.07
N LEU A 409 13.31 14.11 21.00
CA LEU A 409 13.14 15.12 19.96
C LEU A 409 11.83 14.92 19.19
N LEU A 410 11.50 13.68 18.81
CA LEU A 410 10.22 13.35 18.18
C LEU A 410 9.03 13.64 19.10
N TRP A 411 9.17 13.36 20.40
CA TRP A 411 8.14 13.68 21.39
C TRP A 411 7.92 15.20 21.53
N LEU A 412 8.99 15.99 21.59
CA LEU A 412 8.91 17.45 21.63
C LEU A 412 8.30 18.03 20.35
N LEU A 413 8.68 17.50 19.18
CA LEU A 413 8.07 17.87 17.90
C LEU A 413 6.57 17.60 17.90
N ALA A 414 6.13 16.42 18.35
CA ALA A 414 4.72 16.07 18.43
C ALA A 414 3.94 17.03 19.35
N LYS A 415 4.51 17.41 20.50
CA LYS A 415 3.90 18.41 21.40
C LYS A 415 3.85 19.81 20.79
N GLY A 416 4.90 20.22 20.07
CA GLY A 416 4.95 21.50 19.37
C GLY A 416 3.91 21.61 18.25
N ILE A 417 3.73 20.55 17.45
CA ILE A 417 2.71 20.48 16.40
C ILE A 417 1.30 20.64 16.99
N LEU A 418 1.01 19.95 18.09
CA LEU A 418 -0.29 20.06 18.77
C LEU A 418 -0.55 21.49 19.26
N TYR A 419 0.47 22.15 19.83
CA TYR A 419 0.35 23.52 20.31
C TYR A 419 0.09 24.53 19.17
N VAL A 420 0.88 24.47 18.08
CA VAL A 420 0.72 25.37 16.93
C VAL A 420 -0.62 25.15 16.23
N SER A 421 -1.07 23.91 16.10
CA SER A 421 -2.39 23.58 15.57
C SER A 421 -3.50 24.20 16.42
N GLN A 422 -3.44 24.09 17.75
CA GLN A 422 -4.44 24.70 18.64
C GLN A 422 -4.50 26.23 18.49
N VAL A 423 -3.34 26.90 18.43
CA VAL A 423 -3.30 28.37 18.30
C VAL A 423 -3.85 28.84 16.95
N LEU A 424 -3.58 28.13 15.85
CA LEU A 424 -4.00 28.53 14.51
C LEU A 424 -5.44 28.15 14.16
N TYR A 425 -6.04 27.16 14.83
CA TYR A 425 -7.44 26.74 14.58
C TYR A 425 -8.44 27.24 15.63
N ALA A 426 -7.98 27.74 16.79
CA ALA A 426 -8.85 28.29 17.85
C ALA A 426 -8.99 29.82 17.81
N GLY A 427 -8.19 30.51 17.00
CA GLY A 427 -8.36 31.94 16.66
C GLY A 427 -8.99 32.09 15.29
#